data_AF-A0ABD6IZ00-F1
#
_entry.id   AF-A0ABD6IZ00-F1
#
_cell.length_a   1.000
_cell.length_b   1.000
_cell.length_c   1.000
_cell.angle_alpha   90.00
_cell.angle_beta   90.00
_cell.angle_gamma   90.00
#
_symmetry.space_group_name_H-M   'P 1'
#
loop_
_entity.id
_entity.type
_entity.pdbx_description
1 polymer ?
#
loop_
_entity_poly.entity_id
_entity_poly.type
_entity_poly.pdbx_seq_one_letter_code
_entity_poly.pdbx_strand_id
1 'polypeptide(L)'
;NLGWKLAAVLRGAAPDGLLDSYHGERHPVGAELLLNTRAQTALMTTYSPEGQALRGLLGEFVATVPEFSLTLAERMSGLSVVYPPAQGAPAHPLTGRRAPDLRFADGRRLFELLRGGEGVLLDLTGEAAAGLPGRTPGTVVHTGPLAPHDRDAWRPVTAALVRPDGHVAWAGEETDAATLTRSVSGALAAMTGEGVSAGR
;
A
#
# COMPACT_ATOMS: atom_id res chain seq x y z
N ASN A 1 -1.09 -8.64 6.00
CA ASN A 1 -2.50 -8.23 6.03
C ASN A 1 -3.17 -8.59 7.36
N LEU A 2 -3.51 -9.85 7.66
CA LEU A 2 -4.29 -10.17 8.88
C LEU A 2 -3.56 -9.95 10.22
N GLY A 3 -2.28 -10.35 10.32
CA GLY A 3 -1.58 -10.39 11.61
C GLY A 3 -1.55 -9.06 12.36
N TRP A 4 -1.27 -7.94 11.69
CA TRP A 4 -1.23 -6.62 12.32
C TRP A 4 -2.62 -6.12 12.72
N LYS A 5 -3.65 -6.42 11.92
CA LYS A 5 -5.05 -6.06 12.21
C LYS A 5 -5.55 -6.78 13.44
N LEU A 6 -5.30 -8.09 13.52
CA LEU A 6 -5.68 -8.89 14.69
C LEU A 6 -4.93 -8.43 15.94
N ALA A 7 -3.63 -8.11 15.82
CA ALA A 7 -2.86 -7.58 16.92
C ALA A 7 -3.38 -6.20 17.40
N ALA A 8 -3.85 -5.33 16.50
CA ALA A 8 -4.49 -4.07 16.87
C ALA A 8 -5.79 -4.28 17.65
N VAL A 9 -6.64 -5.24 17.22
CA VAL A 9 -7.87 -5.61 17.94
C VAL A 9 -7.58 -6.11 19.34
N LEU A 10 -6.61 -7.02 19.48
CA LEU A 10 -6.23 -7.59 20.78
C LEU A 10 -5.65 -6.53 21.74
N ARG A 11 -5.07 -5.44 21.22
CA ARG A 11 -4.57 -4.32 22.02
C ARG A 11 -5.63 -3.25 22.29
N GLY A 12 -6.85 -3.39 21.79
CA GLY A 12 -7.89 -2.37 21.90
C GLY A 12 -7.60 -1.08 21.12
N ALA A 13 -6.73 -1.16 20.11
CA ALA A 13 -6.26 -0.01 19.31
C ALA A 13 -6.68 -0.15 17.83
N ALA A 14 -7.71 -0.95 17.56
CA ALA A 14 -8.26 -1.10 16.22
C ALA A 14 -9.47 -0.18 16.05
N PRO A 15 -9.52 0.65 14.99
CA PRO A 15 -10.75 1.32 14.59
C PRO A 15 -11.83 0.30 14.21
N ASP A 16 -13.09 0.73 14.33
CA ASP A 16 -14.25 -0.05 13.88
C ASP A 16 -14.09 -0.44 12.40
N GLY A 17 -14.41 -1.69 12.07
CA GLY A 17 -14.28 -2.23 10.73
C GLY A 17 -12.85 -2.55 10.27
N LEU A 18 -11.80 -2.29 11.08
CA LEU A 18 -10.42 -2.65 10.71
C LEU A 18 -10.30 -4.15 10.44
N LEU A 19 -10.89 -5.00 11.28
CA LEU A 19 -10.81 -6.45 11.08
C LEU A 19 -11.63 -6.89 9.85
N ASP A 20 -12.80 -6.28 9.62
CA ASP A 20 -13.66 -6.57 8.46
C ASP A 20 -12.96 -6.23 7.14
N SER A 21 -12.10 -5.20 7.16
CA SER A 21 -11.28 -4.84 6.00
C SER A 21 -10.37 -5.98 5.53
N TYR A 22 -10.03 -6.97 6.38
CA TYR A 22 -9.30 -8.15 5.92
C TYR A 22 -10.05 -8.87 4.79
N HIS A 23 -11.36 -9.09 4.97
CA HIS A 23 -12.16 -9.76 3.95
C HIS A 23 -12.32 -8.86 2.73
N GLY A 24 -12.69 -7.59 2.92
CA GLY A 24 -12.86 -6.63 1.82
C GLY A 24 -11.60 -6.45 0.97
N GLU A 25 -10.42 -6.55 1.58
CA GLU A 25 -9.13 -6.44 0.89
C GLU A 25 -8.67 -7.76 0.25
N ARG A 26 -8.81 -8.89 0.93
CA ARG A 26 -8.18 -10.16 0.51
C ARG A 26 -9.08 -11.05 -0.32
N HIS A 27 -10.40 -10.95 -0.17
CA HIS A 27 -11.33 -11.77 -0.95
C HIS A 27 -11.25 -11.46 -2.47
N PRO A 28 -11.27 -10.19 -2.92
CA PRO A 28 -11.13 -9.88 -4.35
C PRO A 28 -9.81 -10.38 -4.95
N VAL A 29 -8.71 -10.26 -4.21
CA VAL A 29 -7.38 -10.77 -4.62
C VAL A 29 -7.40 -12.29 -4.81
N GLY A 30 -8.04 -13.02 -3.90
CA GLY A 30 -8.20 -14.47 -4.02
C GLY A 30 -9.07 -14.87 -5.22
N ALA A 31 -10.15 -14.14 -5.46
CA ALA A 31 -11.02 -14.39 -6.63
C ALA A 31 -10.29 -14.15 -7.95
N GLU A 32 -9.49 -13.09 -8.06
CA GLU A 32 -8.68 -12.81 -9.24
C GLU A 32 -7.61 -13.89 -9.45
N LEU A 33 -6.94 -14.33 -8.39
CA LEU A 33 -5.97 -15.43 -8.46
C LEU A 33 -6.61 -16.71 -9.03
N LEU A 34 -7.78 -17.10 -8.52
CA LEU A 34 -8.50 -18.28 -9.00
C LEU A 34 -8.86 -18.17 -10.49
N LEU A 35 -9.31 -16.99 -10.95
CA LEU A 35 -9.60 -16.75 -12.35
C LEU A 35 -8.33 -16.89 -13.21
N ASN A 36 -7.23 -16.26 -12.79
CA ASN A 36 -5.97 -16.27 -13.52
C ASN A 36 -5.40 -17.70 -13.63
N THR A 37 -5.42 -18.48 -12.55
CA THR A 37 -4.95 -19.87 -12.57
C THR A 37 -5.80 -20.75 -13.48
N ARG A 38 -7.14 -20.55 -13.51
CA ARG A 38 -8.03 -21.27 -14.45
C ARG A 38 -7.71 -20.91 -15.90
N ALA A 39 -7.51 -19.64 -16.21
CA ALA A 39 -7.16 -19.18 -17.56
C ALA A 39 -5.81 -19.75 -18.02
N GLN A 40 -4.79 -19.72 -17.16
CA GLN A 40 -3.48 -20.30 -17.46
C GLN A 40 -3.56 -21.82 -17.64
N THR A 41 -4.30 -22.52 -16.79
CA THR A 41 -4.50 -23.97 -16.92
C THR A 41 -5.16 -24.30 -18.26
N ALA A 42 -6.24 -23.61 -18.62
CA ALA A 42 -6.90 -23.79 -19.91
C ALA A 42 -5.94 -23.52 -21.08
N LEU A 43 -5.15 -22.44 -21.00
CA LEU A 43 -4.12 -22.14 -21.99
C LEU A 43 -3.04 -23.22 -22.06
N MET A 44 -2.67 -23.90 -20.98
CA MET A 44 -1.63 -24.93 -20.98
C MET A 44 -2.14 -26.30 -21.45
N THR A 45 -3.37 -26.66 -21.10
CA THR A 45 -3.93 -28.00 -21.35
C THR A 45 -4.79 -28.10 -22.61
N THR A 46 -5.02 -26.99 -23.32
CA THR A 46 -5.75 -27.04 -24.60
C THR A 46 -4.80 -27.43 -25.74
N TYR A 47 -5.01 -28.61 -26.31
CA TYR A 47 -4.21 -29.14 -27.43
C TYR A 47 -4.90 -29.04 -28.79
N SER A 48 -6.07 -28.38 -28.88
CA SER A 48 -6.70 -28.11 -30.18
C SER A 48 -5.86 -27.13 -31.01
N PRO A 49 -5.94 -27.17 -32.35
CA PRO A 49 -5.24 -26.21 -33.22
C PRO A 49 -5.51 -24.75 -32.85
N GLU A 50 -6.76 -24.42 -32.51
CA GLU A 50 -7.19 -23.06 -32.14
C GLU A 50 -6.57 -22.63 -30.81
N GLY A 51 -6.53 -23.53 -29.82
CA GLY A 51 -5.91 -23.25 -28.52
C GLY A 51 -4.39 -23.10 -28.62
N GLN A 52 -3.74 -23.88 -29.48
CA GLN A 52 -2.32 -23.72 -29.78
C GLN A 52 -2.03 -22.39 -30.49
N ALA A 53 -2.87 -21.99 -31.46
CA ALA A 53 -2.74 -20.70 -32.15
C ALA A 53 -2.91 -19.52 -31.17
N LEU A 54 -3.91 -19.57 -30.28
CA LEU A 54 -4.10 -18.57 -29.24
C LEU A 54 -2.90 -18.48 -28.29
N ARG A 55 -2.37 -19.63 -27.85
CA ARG A 55 -1.15 -19.67 -27.01
C ARG A 55 0.05 -19.05 -27.73
N GLY A 56 0.21 -19.33 -29.03
CA GLY A 56 1.25 -18.74 -29.86
C GLY A 56 1.15 -17.22 -29.92
N LEU A 57 -0.04 -16.69 -30.22
CA LEU A 57 -0.30 -15.24 -30.27
C LEU A 57 -0.04 -14.55 -28.92
N LEU A 58 -0.52 -15.12 -27.82
CA LEU A 58 -0.26 -14.56 -26.48
C LEU A 58 1.22 -14.63 -26.13
N GLY A 59 1.91 -15.72 -26.49
CA GLY A 59 3.36 -15.85 -26.31
C GLY A 59 4.15 -14.81 -27.09
N GLU A 60 3.72 -14.48 -28.30
CA GLU A 60 4.31 -13.39 -29.11
C GLU A 60 4.15 -12.04 -28.41
N PHE A 61 2.96 -11.72 -27.87
CA PHE A 61 2.78 -10.49 -27.10
C PHE A 61 3.65 -10.44 -25.84
N VAL A 62 3.81 -11.57 -25.13
CA VAL A 62 4.77 -11.63 -24.00
C VAL A 62 6.21 -11.36 -24.47
N ALA A 63 6.59 -11.81 -25.66
CA ALA A 63 7.95 -11.60 -26.17
C ALA A 63 8.19 -10.20 -26.73
N THR A 64 7.15 -9.53 -27.24
CA THR A 64 7.29 -8.35 -28.11
C THR A 64 6.69 -7.06 -27.54
N VAL A 65 5.78 -7.15 -26.56
CA VAL A 65 5.09 -5.99 -25.97
C VAL A 65 5.50 -5.84 -24.49
N PRO A 66 6.50 -5.00 -24.18
CA PRO A 66 7.04 -4.86 -22.83
C PRO A 66 5.97 -4.55 -21.76
N GLU A 67 4.99 -3.71 -22.08
CA GLU A 67 3.92 -3.31 -21.18
C GLU A 67 2.98 -4.47 -20.83
N PHE A 68 2.71 -5.35 -21.80
CA PHE A 68 1.90 -6.54 -21.58
C PHE A 68 2.61 -7.51 -20.63
N SER A 69 3.90 -7.71 -20.86
CA SER A 69 4.75 -8.58 -20.03
C SER A 69 4.91 -8.05 -18.62
N LEU A 70 5.12 -6.73 -18.46
CA LEU A 70 5.19 -6.09 -17.16
C LEU A 70 3.86 -6.24 -16.40
N THR A 71 2.73 -5.99 -17.07
CA THR A 71 1.40 -6.14 -16.46
C THR A 71 1.16 -7.57 -15.96
N LEU A 72 1.53 -8.58 -16.75
CA LEU A 72 1.42 -9.98 -16.33
C LEU A 72 2.37 -10.31 -15.17
N ALA A 73 3.62 -9.85 -15.22
CA ALA A 73 4.60 -10.06 -14.16
C ALA A 73 4.15 -9.41 -12.83
N GLU A 74 3.61 -8.19 -12.86
CA GLU A 74 3.10 -7.50 -11.68
C GLU A 74 1.87 -8.20 -11.09
N ARG A 75 0.96 -8.71 -11.93
CA ARG A 75 -0.19 -9.51 -11.49
C ARG A 75 0.25 -10.83 -10.86
N MET A 76 1.14 -11.57 -11.51
CA MET A 76 1.60 -12.88 -11.03
C MET A 76 2.43 -12.78 -9.74
N SER A 77 3.23 -11.73 -9.60
CA SER A 77 4.00 -11.46 -8.38
C SER A 77 3.16 -10.87 -7.24
N GLY A 78 1.91 -10.46 -7.53
CA GLY A 78 1.05 -9.77 -6.58
C GLY A 78 1.49 -8.33 -6.27
N LEU A 79 2.40 -7.76 -7.05
CA LEU A 79 2.86 -6.37 -6.87
C LEU A 79 1.82 -5.34 -7.34
N SER A 80 0.92 -5.73 -8.24
CA SER A 80 -0.18 -4.87 -8.70
C SER A 80 -1.39 -4.84 -7.76
N VAL A 81 -1.34 -5.50 -6.60
CA VAL A 81 -2.46 -5.50 -5.65
C VAL A 81 -2.67 -4.09 -5.09
N VAL A 82 -3.90 -3.58 -5.25
CA VAL A 82 -4.33 -2.29 -4.71
C VAL A 82 -5.55 -2.53 -3.83
N TYR A 83 -5.45 -2.14 -2.56
CA TYR A 83 -6.57 -2.20 -1.63
C TYR A 83 -7.49 -0.98 -1.80
N PRO A 84 -8.81 -1.14 -1.58
CA PRO A 84 -9.70 0.01 -1.53
C PRO A 84 -9.24 0.98 -0.43
N PRO A 85 -9.35 2.31 -0.65
CA PRO A 85 -9.10 3.27 0.41
C PRO A 85 -10.08 3.05 1.57
N ALA A 86 -9.66 3.39 2.78
CA ALA A 86 -10.58 3.44 3.91
C ALA A 86 -11.68 4.49 3.65
N GLN A 87 -12.89 4.27 4.15
CA GLN A 87 -13.98 5.25 4.02
C GLN A 87 -13.52 6.64 4.47
N GLY A 88 -13.66 7.64 3.60
CA GLY A 88 -13.32 9.04 3.90
C GLY A 88 -11.84 9.41 3.71
N ALA A 89 -10.97 8.48 3.32
CA ALA A 89 -9.58 8.80 3.00
C ALA A 89 -9.49 9.64 1.70
N PRO A 90 -8.67 10.71 1.67
CA PRO A 90 -8.39 11.46 0.45
C PRO A 90 -7.90 10.53 -0.68
N ALA A 91 -8.38 10.78 -1.90
CA ALA A 91 -8.03 10.00 -3.06
C ALA A 91 -6.65 10.41 -3.60
N HIS A 92 -5.59 9.75 -3.11
CA HIS A 92 -4.25 9.83 -3.69
C HIS A 92 -3.99 8.58 -4.56
N PRO A 93 -3.34 8.69 -5.74
CA PRO A 93 -3.07 7.53 -6.61
C PRO A 93 -2.26 6.40 -5.97
N LEU A 94 -1.47 6.72 -4.94
CA LEU A 94 -0.71 5.74 -4.15
C LEU A 94 -1.54 5.04 -3.07
N THR A 95 -2.68 5.60 -2.64
CA THR A 95 -3.49 5.01 -1.57
C THR A 95 -3.91 3.60 -1.94
N GLY A 96 -3.72 2.66 -1.02
CA GLY A 96 -3.99 1.25 -1.21
C GLY A 96 -2.93 0.48 -1.99
N ARG A 97 -1.97 1.14 -2.64
CA ARG A 97 -0.86 0.48 -3.35
C ARG A 97 0.23 0.06 -2.38
N ARG A 98 1.01 -0.94 -2.77
CA ARG A 98 2.23 -1.32 -2.04
C ARG A 98 3.30 -0.25 -2.22
N ALA A 99 3.87 0.23 -1.13
CA ALA A 99 5.03 1.11 -1.17
C ALA A 99 6.27 0.32 -1.63
N PRO A 100 7.07 0.82 -2.58
CA PRO A 100 8.34 0.22 -2.93
C PRO A 100 9.35 0.39 -1.78
N ASP A 101 10.50 -0.27 -1.88
CA ASP A 101 11.59 -0.07 -0.92
C ASP A 101 12.26 1.30 -1.17
N LEU A 102 11.65 2.35 -0.62
CA LEU A 102 12.12 3.72 -0.70
C LEU A 102 13.44 3.87 0.04
N ARG A 103 14.39 4.60 -0.55
CA ARG A 103 15.67 4.95 0.07
C ARG A 103 15.61 6.40 0.53
N PHE A 104 16.08 6.67 1.73
CA PHE A 104 16.12 8.01 2.30
C PHE A 104 17.52 8.62 2.18
N ALA A 105 17.63 9.93 2.27
CA ALA A 105 18.91 10.64 2.17
C ALA A 105 19.92 10.23 3.26
N ASP A 106 19.44 9.73 4.41
CA ASP A 106 20.27 9.22 5.51
C ASP A 106 20.76 7.77 5.29
N GLY A 107 20.43 7.16 4.14
CA GLY A 107 20.84 5.82 3.76
C GLY A 107 19.91 4.69 4.22
N ARG A 108 18.95 4.96 5.12
CA ARG A 108 17.95 3.98 5.55
C ARG A 108 16.97 3.65 4.43
N ARG A 109 16.24 2.55 4.62
CA ARG A 109 15.21 2.08 3.68
C ARG A 109 13.86 1.87 4.34
N LEU A 110 12.78 2.06 3.60
CA LEU A 110 11.42 1.86 4.12
C LEU A 110 11.24 0.44 4.67
N PHE A 111 11.76 -0.58 3.99
CA PHE A 111 11.60 -1.97 4.45
C PHE A 111 12.37 -2.26 5.73
N GLU A 112 13.36 -1.43 6.11
CA GLU A 112 14.04 -1.53 7.41
C GLU A 112 13.15 -0.99 8.53
N LEU A 113 12.46 0.13 8.27
CA LEU A 113 11.52 0.75 9.21
C LEU A 113 10.31 -0.16 9.49
N LEU A 114 9.84 -0.91 8.49
CA LEU A 114 8.70 -1.82 8.60
C LEU A 114 9.00 -3.12 9.38
N ARG A 115 10.27 -3.43 9.70
CA ARG A 115 10.63 -4.68 10.39
C ARG A 115 10.03 -4.79 11.79
N GLY A 116 9.71 -3.67 12.43
CA GLY A 116 9.09 -3.63 13.75
C GLY A 116 7.62 -4.08 13.77
N GLY A 117 6.97 -4.24 12.60
CA GLY A 117 5.54 -4.55 12.52
C GLY A 117 4.64 -3.37 12.89
N GLU A 118 5.21 -2.17 12.97
CA GLU A 118 4.53 -0.89 13.18
C GLU A 118 4.22 -0.23 11.83
N GLY A 119 3.23 0.67 11.82
CA GLY A 119 3.04 1.58 10.69
C GLY A 119 4.22 2.55 10.60
N VAL A 120 4.44 3.13 9.42
CA VAL A 120 5.49 4.14 9.22
C VAL A 120 4.85 5.39 8.67
N LEU A 121 4.94 6.49 9.42
CA LEU A 121 4.67 7.82 8.92
C LEU A 121 5.95 8.39 8.33
N LEU A 122 5.93 8.68 7.03
CA LEU A 122 6.98 9.38 6.31
C LEU A 122 6.64 10.87 6.29
N ASP A 123 7.49 11.69 6.89
CA ASP A 123 7.52 13.14 6.70
C ASP A 123 8.73 13.49 5.83
N LEU A 124 8.48 13.70 4.54
CA LEU A 124 9.54 13.95 3.56
C LEU A 124 9.93 15.44 3.51
N THR A 125 9.17 16.31 4.20
CA THR A 125 9.41 17.75 4.29
C THR A 125 10.22 18.14 5.51
N GLY A 126 10.05 17.41 6.62
CA GLY A 126 10.58 17.81 7.92
C GLY A 126 9.64 18.71 8.74
N GLU A 127 8.52 19.14 8.16
CA GLU A 127 7.63 20.14 8.76
C GLU A 127 6.36 19.54 9.36
N ALA A 128 5.91 18.39 8.86
CA ALA A 128 4.65 17.76 9.29
C ALA A 128 4.75 17.15 10.69
N ALA A 129 5.85 16.45 10.97
CA ALA A 129 6.03 15.72 12.22
C ALA A 129 6.19 16.64 13.43
N ALA A 130 6.65 17.88 13.22
CA ALA A 130 6.88 18.87 14.26
C ALA A 130 5.57 19.31 14.96
N GLY A 131 4.44 19.25 14.26
CA GLY A 131 3.12 19.63 14.77
C GLY A 131 2.28 18.47 15.33
N LEU A 132 2.76 17.22 15.26
CA LEU A 132 2.00 16.05 15.69
C LEU A 132 2.09 15.84 17.21
N PRO A 133 0.98 15.46 17.87
CA PRO A 133 0.98 15.18 19.30
C PRO A 133 1.77 13.91 19.61
N GLY A 134 3.02 14.05 20.04
CA GLY A 134 3.81 12.97 20.67
C GLY A 134 3.89 11.65 19.89
N ARG A 135 4.14 10.56 20.61
CA ARG A 135 4.32 9.21 20.04
C ARG A 135 2.96 8.55 19.81
N THR A 136 2.53 8.39 18.56
CA THR A 136 1.36 7.57 18.22
C THR A 136 1.68 6.08 18.42
N PRO A 137 0.94 5.34 19.26
CA PRO A 137 1.21 3.92 19.49
C PRO A 137 1.17 3.10 18.19
N GLY A 138 2.17 2.24 17.98
CA GLY A 138 2.24 1.35 16.82
C GLY A 138 2.58 2.04 15.50
N THR A 139 3.10 3.28 15.54
CA THR A 139 3.60 4.00 14.37
C THR A 139 5.01 4.56 14.63
N VAL A 140 5.90 4.31 13.69
CA VAL A 140 7.24 4.91 13.63
C VAL A 140 7.19 6.12 12.73
N VAL A 141 7.75 7.24 13.18
CA VAL A 141 7.90 8.44 12.35
C VAL A 141 9.30 8.46 11.76
N HIS A 142 9.40 8.59 10.44
CA HIS A 142 10.65 8.87 9.75
C HIS A 142 10.55 10.26 9.11
N THR A 143 11.52 11.10 9.44
CA THR A 143 11.61 12.46 8.96
C THR A 143 12.87 12.60 8.11
N GLY A 144 12.71 13.04 6.87
CA GLY A 144 13.80 13.25 5.94
C GLY A 144 13.40 12.99 4.48
N PRO A 145 14.09 13.64 3.54
CA PRO A 145 13.76 13.50 2.13
C PRO A 145 14.15 12.13 1.59
N LEU A 146 13.49 11.74 0.50
CA LEU A 146 13.91 10.58 -0.29
C LEU A 146 15.26 10.84 -0.95
N ALA A 147 16.08 9.80 -1.05
CA ALA A 147 17.25 9.80 -1.92
C ALA A 147 16.82 9.85 -3.40
N PRO A 148 17.69 10.25 -4.34
CA PRO A 148 17.36 10.25 -5.77
C PRO A 148 16.79 8.90 -6.23
N HIS A 149 15.65 8.95 -6.93
CA HIS A 149 14.93 7.77 -7.39
C HIS A 149 14.24 7.99 -8.75
N ASP A 150 13.85 6.90 -9.38
CA ASP A 150 13.08 6.81 -10.63
C ASP A 150 11.56 6.65 -10.41
N ARG A 151 11.10 6.74 -9.16
CA ARG A 151 9.69 6.57 -8.77
C ARG A 151 8.88 7.85 -8.97
N ASP A 152 8.39 8.09 -10.18
CA ASP A 152 7.67 9.33 -10.52
C ASP A 152 6.44 9.58 -9.63
N ALA A 153 5.67 8.53 -9.32
CA ALA A 153 4.50 8.62 -8.44
C ALA A 153 4.82 9.05 -6.99
N TRP A 154 6.08 8.96 -6.56
CA TRP A 154 6.54 9.38 -5.22
C TRP A 154 7.20 10.75 -5.22
N ARG A 155 7.50 11.34 -6.38
CA ARG A 155 8.13 12.67 -6.47
C ARG A 155 7.32 13.82 -5.86
N PRO A 156 5.98 13.89 -6.03
CA PRO A 156 5.21 15.00 -5.47
C PRO A 156 4.83 14.79 -4.00
N VAL A 157 5.09 13.60 -3.44
CA VAL A 157 4.65 13.23 -2.10
C VAL A 157 5.46 14.00 -1.05
N THR A 158 4.76 14.71 -0.17
CA THR A 158 5.33 15.45 0.96
C THR A 158 5.24 14.66 2.26
N ALA A 159 4.20 13.85 2.42
CA ALA A 159 4.10 12.87 3.51
C ALA A 159 3.29 11.63 3.09
N ALA A 160 3.54 10.50 3.74
CA ALA A 160 2.78 9.27 3.52
C ALA A 160 2.68 8.42 4.78
N LEU A 161 1.53 7.78 4.97
CA LEU A 161 1.33 6.77 6.01
C LEU A 161 1.34 5.38 5.38
N VAL A 162 2.30 4.56 5.79
CA VAL A 162 2.47 3.18 5.33
C VAL A 162 2.06 2.21 6.43
N ARG A 163 1.19 1.27 6.11
CA ARG A 163 0.72 0.22 7.02
C ARG A 163 1.84 -0.77 7.38
N PRO A 164 1.70 -1.53 8.47
CA PRO A 164 2.62 -2.63 8.81
C PRO A 164 2.82 -3.68 7.71
N ASP A 165 1.85 -3.83 6.79
CA ASP A 165 1.96 -4.73 5.64
C ASP A 165 2.48 -4.05 4.36
N GLY A 166 3.06 -2.85 4.49
CA GLY A 166 3.73 -2.12 3.41
C GLY A 166 2.81 -1.46 2.40
N HIS A 167 1.50 -1.41 2.65
CA HIS A 167 0.56 -0.70 1.78
C HIS A 167 0.36 0.74 2.27
N VAL A 168 0.27 1.69 1.34
CA VAL A 168 0.04 3.09 1.65
C VAL A 168 -1.40 3.25 2.14
N ALA A 169 -1.60 3.66 3.39
CA ALA A 169 -2.91 4.03 3.93
C ALA A 169 -3.35 5.42 3.48
N TRP A 170 -2.38 6.33 3.35
CA TRP A 170 -2.60 7.72 2.94
C TRP A 170 -1.31 8.30 2.37
N ALA A 171 -1.43 9.25 1.44
CA ALA A 171 -0.34 10.07 0.96
C ALA A 171 -0.85 11.49 0.69
N GLY A 172 0.01 12.47 0.93
CA GLY A 172 -0.24 13.89 0.74
C GLY A 172 0.84 14.54 -0.11
N GLU A 173 0.45 15.60 -0.79
CA GLU A 173 1.32 16.46 -1.62
C GLU A 173 1.30 17.91 -1.12
N GLU A 174 0.63 18.15 0.02
CA GLU A 174 0.47 19.49 0.59
C GLU A 174 1.82 20.04 1.03
N THR A 175 2.11 21.28 0.62
CA THR A 175 3.34 22.01 0.96
C THR A 175 3.15 22.99 2.12
N ASP A 176 1.90 23.33 2.44
CA ASP A 176 1.56 24.14 3.62
C ASP A 176 1.63 23.28 4.89
N ALA A 177 2.55 23.59 5.79
CA ALA A 177 2.82 22.80 6.99
C ALA A 177 1.58 22.59 7.88
N ALA A 178 0.72 23.61 8.02
CA ALA A 178 -0.48 23.53 8.85
C ALA A 178 -1.54 22.59 8.24
N THR A 179 -1.70 22.63 6.92
CA THR A 179 -2.60 21.72 6.20
C THR A 179 -2.06 20.30 6.21
N LEU A 180 -0.76 20.11 5.96
CA LEU A 180 -0.10 18.82 5.99
C LEU A 180 -0.24 18.15 7.37
N THR A 181 0.01 18.89 8.46
CA THR A 181 -0.14 18.38 9.83
C THR A 181 -1.58 17.92 10.12
N ARG A 182 -2.59 18.66 9.65
CA ARG A 182 -4.01 18.26 9.79
C ARG A 182 -4.32 16.99 8.98
N SER A 183 -3.86 16.91 7.74
CA SER A 183 -4.05 15.72 6.89
C SER A 183 -3.41 14.48 7.50
N VAL A 184 -2.17 14.60 8.01
CA VAL A 184 -1.47 13.50 8.71
C VAL A 184 -2.22 13.08 9.97
N SER A 185 -2.67 14.04 10.79
CA SER A 185 -3.43 13.74 12.02
C SER A 185 -4.70 12.96 11.72
N GLY A 186 -5.45 13.35 10.68
CA GLY A 186 -6.64 12.63 10.22
C GLY A 186 -6.33 11.21 9.73
N ALA A 187 -5.23 11.05 8.98
CA ALA A 187 -4.79 9.74 8.48
C ALA A 187 -4.36 8.80 9.63
N LEU A 188 -3.64 9.31 10.62
CA LEU A 188 -3.25 8.54 11.81
C LEU A 188 -4.48 8.09 12.60
N ALA A 189 -5.41 9.00 12.88
CA ALA A 189 -6.65 8.68 13.60
C ALA A 189 -7.47 7.59 12.88
N ALA A 190 -7.56 7.65 11.55
CA ALA A 190 -8.24 6.64 10.75
C ALA A 190 -7.54 5.27 10.80
N MET A 191 -6.23 5.22 11.00
CA MET A 191 -5.46 3.96 11.07
C MET A 191 -5.46 3.36 12.49
N THR A 192 -5.38 4.18 13.54
CA THR A 192 -5.22 3.74 14.93
C THR A 192 -6.52 3.74 15.75
N GLY A 193 -7.61 4.30 15.21
CA GLY A 193 -8.87 4.41 15.94
C GLY A 193 -8.86 5.48 17.03
N GLU A 194 -7.83 6.32 17.12
CA GLU A 194 -7.78 7.48 18.01
C GLU A 194 -8.72 8.60 17.51
N GLY A 195 -10.02 8.38 17.71
CA GLY A 195 -11.08 9.36 17.47
C GLY A 195 -12.32 9.16 18.33
N VAL A 196 -12.43 8.04 19.07
CA VAL A 196 -13.61 7.72 19.90
C VAL A 196 -13.17 7.08 21.23
N SER A 197 -12.40 7.80 22.04
CA SER A 197 -12.21 7.44 23.45
C SER A 197 -12.00 8.68 24.32
N ALA A 198 -13.00 9.57 24.31
CA ALA A 198 -13.26 10.46 25.43
C ALA A 198 -14.64 10.09 25.97
N GLY A 199 -14.69 9.29 27.04
CA GLY A 199 -15.89 9.05 27.83
C GLY A 199 -16.40 7.60 27.83
N ARG A 200 -15.88 6.80 28.76
CA ARG A 200 -16.68 5.88 29.58
C ARG A 200 -16.11 5.87 30.99
#